data_AF-A0A3C1F5F6-F1
#
_entry.id   AF-A0A3C1F5F6-F1
#
_cell.length_a   1.000
_cell.length_b   1.000
_cell.length_c   1.000
_cell.angle_alpha   90.00
_cell.angle_beta   90.00
_cell.angle_gamma   90.00
#
_symmetry.space_group_name_H-M   'P 1'
#
loop_
_entity.id
_entity.type
_entity.pdbx_description
1 polymer ?
#
loop_
_entity_poly.entity_id
_entity_poly.type
_entity_poly.pdbx_seq_one_letter_code
_entity_poly.pdbx_strand_id
1 'polypeptide(L)'
;MSQTDSLKFPEPPTRPAKPWGNRTGTGSNERWPGLTPESLAAYRAEVLSWEQALKAWSASCEEVAGAAARLLIAEGFPSDVSVWTERGNRGVNGRKRLRALNTVLRDFGPSCSRETPSLYAEEEWLRLAVFRDQDMKAKSDAAALRDRAIAWLLARGEVYGRDFTAETAASVALRIAGEEKISETMKRAPLSFNGQNCEGPCDGWDGESRRCQCGNRRISWEIAGTFEHPTVYGEAY
;
A
#
# COMPACT_ATOMS: atom_id res chain seq x y z
N MET A 1 24.08 15.01 -47.34
CA MET A 1 24.38 15.24 -45.91
C MET A 1 25.88 15.20 -45.79
N SER A 2 26.50 16.29 -45.31
CA SER A 2 27.97 16.36 -45.21
C SER A 2 28.44 15.42 -44.10
N GLN A 3 29.61 14.78 -44.22
CA GLN A 3 30.12 13.85 -43.20
C GLN A 3 30.14 14.45 -41.77
N THR A 4 30.21 15.77 -41.67
CA THR A 4 30.18 16.55 -40.42
C THR A 4 28.83 16.56 -39.71
N ASP A 5 27.69 16.39 -40.41
CA ASP A 5 26.36 16.32 -39.77
C ASP A 5 26.21 15.05 -38.92
N SER A 6 27.02 14.03 -39.16
CA SER A 6 26.99 12.74 -38.44
C SER A 6 27.62 12.77 -37.04
N LEU A 7 28.33 13.85 -36.68
CA LEU A 7 29.05 13.97 -35.40
C LEU A 7 28.34 14.84 -34.37
N LYS A 8 27.11 15.27 -34.64
CA LYS A 8 26.33 16.07 -33.68
C LYS A 8 25.63 15.15 -32.68
N PHE A 9 25.85 15.38 -31.39
CA PHE A 9 25.10 14.68 -30.35
C PHE A 9 23.61 15.03 -30.41
N PRO A 10 22.71 14.04 -30.22
CA PRO A 10 21.28 14.29 -30.15
C PRO A 10 20.91 15.06 -28.87
N GLU A 11 19.81 15.81 -28.92
CA GLU A 11 19.26 16.50 -27.76
C GLU A 11 18.73 15.48 -26.72
N PRO A 12 18.94 15.72 -25.42
CA PRO A 12 18.46 14.82 -24.38
C PRO A 12 16.93 14.87 -24.26
N PRO A 13 16.26 13.74 -23.96
CA PRO A 13 14.83 13.75 -23.71
C PRO A 13 14.50 14.55 -22.44
N THR A 14 13.41 15.31 -22.49
CA THR A 14 12.95 16.11 -21.35
C THR A 14 12.29 15.23 -20.30
N ARG A 15 12.67 15.41 -19.03
CA ARG A 15 12.09 14.69 -17.90
C ARG A 15 10.62 15.11 -17.70
N PRO A 16 9.68 14.16 -17.51
CA PRO A 16 8.30 14.49 -17.22
C PRO A 16 8.18 15.20 -15.88
N ALA A 17 7.30 16.19 -15.80
CA ALA A 17 7.01 16.92 -14.58
C ALA A 17 5.88 16.22 -13.81
N LYS A 18 5.97 16.16 -12.48
CA LYS A 18 4.90 15.59 -11.65
C LYS A 18 3.64 16.44 -11.80
N PRO A 19 2.48 15.87 -12.18
CA PRO A 19 1.27 16.65 -12.48
C PRO A 19 0.61 17.23 -11.22
N TRP A 20 0.87 16.64 -10.06
CA TRP A 20 0.39 17.08 -8.75
C TRP A 20 1.31 18.10 -8.06
N GLY A 21 2.33 18.61 -8.77
CA GLY A 21 3.25 19.62 -8.26
C GLY A 21 4.14 19.17 -7.10
N ASN A 22 4.63 20.14 -6.33
CA ASN A 22 5.46 19.88 -5.17
C ASN A 22 4.61 19.61 -3.92
N ARG A 23 5.16 18.77 -3.04
CA ARG A 23 4.62 18.53 -1.70
C ARG A 23 4.33 19.85 -0.98
N THR A 24 3.10 20.00 -0.51
CA THR A 24 2.69 21.17 0.29
C THR A 24 2.56 20.80 1.76
N GLY A 25 3.12 21.64 2.63
CA GLY A 25 3.10 21.46 4.09
C GLY A 25 4.29 20.68 4.67
N THR A 26 4.36 20.63 6.00
CA THR A 26 5.35 19.89 6.79
C THR A 26 4.65 18.91 7.74
N GLY A 27 5.07 17.64 7.77
CA GLY A 27 4.56 16.62 8.71
C GLY A 27 3.28 15.90 8.25
N SER A 28 2.53 15.31 9.18
CA SER A 28 1.36 14.45 8.89
C SER A 28 0.21 15.09 8.12
N ASN A 29 0.23 16.42 7.92
CA ASN A 29 -0.74 17.19 7.13
C ASN A 29 -0.30 17.39 5.68
N GLU A 30 0.71 16.66 5.22
CA GLU A 30 1.12 16.62 3.82
C GLU A 30 -0.05 16.41 2.89
N ARG A 31 -0.17 17.31 1.93
CA ARG A 31 -1.13 17.20 0.84
C ARG A 31 -0.41 17.25 -0.48
N TRP A 32 -0.77 16.31 -1.32
CA TRP A 32 -0.45 16.26 -2.74
C TRP A 32 -1.75 16.59 -3.49
N PRO A 33 -2.11 17.88 -3.61
CA PRO A 33 -3.34 18.26 -4.27
C PRO A 33 -3.33 17.75 -5.71
N GLY A 34 -4.36 16.98 -6.08
CA GLY A 34 -4.47 16.37 -7.40
C GLY A 34 -3.75 15.02 -7.56
N LEU A 35 -3.08 14.50 -6.52
CA LEU A 35 -2.59 13.13 -6.53
C LEU A 35 -3.75 12.15 -6.34
N THR A 36 -4.10 11.47 -7.42
CA THR A 36 -5.02 10.33 -7.45
C THR A 36 -4.30 9.07 -7.95
N PRO A 37 -4.85 7.86 -7.70
CA PRO A 37 -4.32 6.62 -8.27
C PRO A 37 -4.14 6.68 -9.80
N GLU A 38 -5.09 7.32 -10.50
CA GLU A 38 -5.08 7.48 -11.95
C GLU A 38 -3.95 8.42 -12.38
N SER A 39 -3.79 9.56 -11.70
CA SER A 39 -2.69 10.49 -12.00
C SER A 39 -1.32 9.86 -11.77
N LEU A 40 -1.17 9.04 -10.72
CA LEU A 40 0.08 8.34 -10.40
C LEU A 40 0.39 7.27 -11.45
N ALA A 41 -0.63 6.51 -11.88
CA ALA A 41 -0.49 5.52 -12.94
C ALA A 41 -0.10 6.17 -14.29
N ALA A 42 -0.74 7.29 -14.65
CA ALA A 42 -0.40 8.05 -15.85
C ALA A 42 1.06 8.55 -15.81
N TYR A 43 1.47 9.15 -14.70
CA TYR A 43 2.84 9.64 -14.56
C TYR A 43 3.88 8.50 -14.58
N ARG A 44 3.58 7.32 -14.01
CA ARG A 44 4.47 6.14 -14.13
C ARG A 44 4.68 5.74 -15.59
N ALA A 45 3.63 5.77 -16.41
CA ALA A 45 3.74 5.45 -17.83
C ALA A 45 4.62 6.48 -18.57
N GLU A 46 4.49 7.77 -18.24
CA GLU A 46 5.35 8.83 -18.78
C GLU A 46 6.83 8.63 -18.37
N VAL A 47 7.09 8.30 -17.11
CA VAL A 47 8.45 8.01 -16.62
C VAL A 47 9.06 6.82 -17.37
N LEU A 48 8.32 5.74 -17.56
CA LEU A 48 8.79 4.58 -18.33
C LEU A 48 9.11 4.94 -19.79
N SER A 49 8.26 5.75 -20.42
CA SER A 49 8.51 6.25 -21.79
C SER A 49 9.79 7.10 -21.84
N TRP A 50 9.99 7.99 -20.86
CA TRP A 50 11.19 8.80 -20.74
C TRP A 50 12.45 7.97 -20.49
N GLU A 51 12.40 6.92 -19.66
CA GLU A 51 13.52 6.00 -19.42
C GLU A 51 13.93 5.26 -20.70
N GLN A 52 12.96 4.82 -21.50
CA GLN A 52 13.23 4.22 -22.81
C GLN A 52 13.88 5.23 -23.76
N ALA A 53 13.37 6.46 -23.81
CA ALA A 53 13.95 7.54 -24.60
C ALA A 53 15.38 7.87 -24.16
N LEU A 54 15.66 7.89 -22.86
CA LEU A 54 17.00 8.09 -22.30
C LEU A 54 17.97 6.98 -22.71
N LYS A 55 17.50 5.72 -22.68
CA LYS A 55 18.32 4.58 -23.10
C LYS A 55 18.67 4.68 -24.58
N ALA A 56 17.69 5.00 -25.43
CA ALA A 56 17.91 5.21 -26.86
C ALA A 56 18.86 6.39 -27.12
N TRP A 57 18.64 7.53 -26.46
CA TRP A 57 19.51 8.70 -26.55
C TRP A 57 20.95 8.39 -26.12
N SER A 58 21.13 7.63 -25.04
CA SER A 58 22.47 7.23 -24.57
C SER A 58 23.18 6.38 -25.61
N ALA A 59 22.48 5.43 -26.24
CA ALA A 59 23.03 4.60 -27.31
C ALA A 59 23.44 5.46 -28.52
N SER A 60 22.60 6.41 -28.95
CA SER A 60 22.95 7.33 -30.04
C SER A 60 24.17 8.20 -29.72
N CYS A 61 24.33 8.63 -28.46
CA CYS A 61 25.55 9.34 -28.05
C CYS A 61 26.79 8.45 -28.11
N GLU A 62 26.68 7.17 -27.78
CA GLU A 62 27.77 6.20 -27.91
C GLU A 62 28.14 5.96 -29.38
N GLU A 63 27.16 5.95 -30.29
CA GLU A 63 27.40 5.85 -31.73
C GLU A 63 28.17 7.06 -32.27
N VAL A 64 27.78 8.27 -31.88
CA VAL A 64 28.46 9.52 -32.25
C VAL A 64 29.89 9.53 -31.72
N ALA A 65 30.09 9.20 -30.45
CA ALA A 65 31.43 9.12 -29.84
C ALA A 65 32.29 8.03 -30.51
N GLY A 66 31.70 6.90 -30.87
CA GLY A 66 32.36 5.83 -31.62
C GLY A 66 32.74 6.25 -33.04
N ALA A 67 31.88 7.00 -33.74
CA ALA A 67 32.17 7.54 -35.06
C ALA A 67 33.32 8.55 -35.01
N ALA A 68 33.29 9.47 -34.04
CA ALA A 68 34.38 10.42 -33.82
C ALA A 68 35.70 9.72 -33.48
N ALA A 69 35.68 8.68 -32.63
CA ALA A 69 36.87 7.90 -32.30
C ALA A 69 37.47 7.23 -33.54
N ARG A 70 36.64 6.62 -34.40
CA ARG A 70 37.11 5.99 -35.64
C ARG A 70 37.79 6.98 -36.58
N LEU A 71 37.26 8.19 -36.71
CA LEU A 71 37.86 9.25 -37.53
C LEU A 71 39.22 9.69 -36.96
N LEU A 72 39.30 9.93 -35.64
CA LEU A 72 40.57 10.29 -35.00
C LEU A 72 41.63 9.19 -35.14
N ILE A 73 41.23 7.92 -34.96
CA ILE A 73 42.16 6.79 -35.13
C ILE A 73 42.67 6.70 -36.58
N ALA A 74 41.80 6.95 -37.57
CA ALA A 74 42.21 7.00 -38.98
C ALA A 74 43.23 8.11 -39.26
N GLU A 75 43.17 9.22 -38.52
CA GLU A 75 44.14 10.32 -38.55
C GLU A 75 45.42 10.06 -37.70
N GLY A 76 45.56 8.85 -37.14
CA GLY A 76 46.75 8.44 -36.40
C GLY A 76 46.71 8.66 -34.89
N PHE A 77 45.56 9.03 -34.32
CA PHE A 77 45.40 9.07 -32.86
C PHE A 77 45.33 7.64 -32.27
N PRO A 78 45.81 7.44 -31.03
CA PRO A 78 45.74 6.12 -30.39
C PRO A 78 44.30 5.72 -30.07
N SER A 79 44.01 4.42 -30.12
CA SER A 79 42.72 3.84 -29.71
C SER A 79 42.41 4.04 -28.23
N ASP A 80 43.45 4.24 -27.42
CA ASP A 80 43.39 4.35 -25.97
C ASP A 80 44.14 5.59 -25.51
N VAL A 81 43.54 6.33 -24.57
CA VAL A 81 44.09 7.56 -24.02
C VAL A 81 44.30 7.39 -22.52
N SER A 82 45.43 7.88 -22.05
CA SER A 82 45.72 7.93 -20.62
C SER A 82 44.96 9.10 -19.99
N VAL A 83 43.95 8.79 -19.18
CA VAL A 83 43.11 9.79 -18.50
C VAL A 83 43.43 9.81 -17.02
N TRP A 84 43.50 11.01 -16.45
CA TRP A 84 43.52 11.18 -15.01
C TRP A 84 42.10 11.04 -14.48
N THR A 85 41.82 9.97 -13.74
CA THR A 85 40.56 9.86 -13.01
C THR A 85 40.70 10.61 -11.69
N GLU A 86 39.82 11.58 -11.43
CA GLU A 86 39.74 12.22 -10.12
C GLU A 86 39.49 11.18 -9.02
N ARG A 87 40.11 11.44 -7.87
CA ARG A 87 40.08 10.56 -6.71
C ARG A 87 38.97 11.01 -5.77
N GLY A 88 38.12 10.07 -5.33
CA GLY A 88 37.21 10.32 -4.22
C GLY A 88 37.98 10.77 -2.95
N ASN A 89 37.52 11.84 -2.32
CA ASN A 89 37.71 12.44 -0.98
C ASN A 89 38.90 12.08 -0.05
N ARG A 90 39.93 11.34 -0.45
CA ARG A 90 41.11 11.03 0.40
C ARG A 90 42.40 11.16 -0.39
N GLY A 91 42.84 12.41 -0.57
CA GLY A 91 44.21 12.93 -0.44
C GLY A 91 45.42 12.12 -0.95
N VAL A 92 45.29 11.23 -1.93
CA VAL A 92 46.44 10.47 -2.45
C VAL A 92 46.56 10.77 -3.95
N ASN A 93 47.76 10.68 -4.53
CA ASN A 93 48.07 11.02 -5.92
C ASN A 93 47.21 10.25 -6.95
N GLY A 94 46.48 10.95 -7.83
CA GLY A 94 45.67 10.34 -8.89
C GLY A 94 46.45 9.26 -9.66
N ARG A 95 45.77 8.18 -10.09
CA ARG A 95 46.39 7.16 -10.95
C ARG A 95 45.92 7.42 -12.37
N LYS A 96 46.86 7.49 -13.30
CA LYS A 96 46.57 7.44 -14.74
C LYS A 96 45.93 6.08 -15.06
N ARG A 97 44.81 6.08 -15.77
CA ARG A 97 44.20 4.87 -16.33
C ARG A 97 44.12 5.00 -17.83
N LEU A 98 44.43 3.91 -18.54
CA LEU A 98 44.12 3.81 -19.97
C LEU A 98 42.61 3.61 -20.13
N ARG A 99 41.97 4.43 -20.96
CA ARG A 99 40.56 4.29 -21.35
C ARG A 99 40.47 4.35 -22.87
N ALA A 100 39.55 3.59 -23.43
CA ALA A 100 39.24 3.65 -24.85
C ALA A 100 38.80 5.06 -25.27
N LEU A 101 39.31 5.55 -26.40
CA LEU A 101 39.09 6.91 -26.91
C LEU A 101 37.60 7.24 -27.04
N ASN A 102 36.78 6.29 -27.50
CA ASN A 102 35.32 6.47 -27.60
C ASN A 102 34.65 6.78 -26.25
N THR A 103 35.15 6.17 -25.16
CA THR A 103 34.61 6.36 -23.82
C THR A 103 34.97 7.75 -23.32
N VAL A 104 36.18 8.21 -23.62
CA VAL A 104 36.63 9.57 -23.30
C VAL A 104 35.81 10.61 -24.08
N LEU A 105 35.58 10.38 -25.38
CA LEU A 105 34.76 11.27 -26.21
C LEU A 105 33.29 11.29 -25.76
N ARG A 106 32.77 10.16 -25.25
CA ARG A 106 31.43 10.11 -24.68
C ARG A 106 31.28 11.00 -23.44
N ASP A 107 32.34 11.12 -22.62
CA ASP A 107 32.37 11.97 -21.42
C ASP A 107 32.34 13.47 -21.76
N PHE A 108 32.80 13.86 -22.96
CA PHE A 108 32.67 15.24 -23.46
C PHE A 108 31.29 15.56 -24.04
N GLY A 109 30.47 14.53 -24.31
CA GLY A 109 29.11 14.69 -24.81
C GLY A 109 28.14 15.20 -23.73
N PRO A 110 26.91 15.56 -24.12
CA PRO A 110 25.88 15.96 -23.18
C PRO A 110 25.65 14.87 -22.13
N SER A 111 25.52 15.30 -20.87
CA SER A 111 25.14 14.48 -19.74
C SER A 111 23.68 14.75 -19.39
N CYS A 112 22.93 13.70 -19.04
CA CYS A 112 21.57 13.82 -18.55
C CYS A 112 21.49 13.05 -17.23
N SER A 113 20.79 13.62 -16.24
CA SER A 113 20.56 12.91 -14.98
C SER A 113 19.76 11.64 -15.27
N ARG A 114 20.30 10.50 -14.85
CA ARG A 114 19.66 9.18 -14.95
C ARG A 114 18.81 8.86 -13.71
N GLU A 115 18.60 9.83 -12.83
CA GLU A 115 17.84 9.62 -11.60
C GLU A 115 16.35 9.52 -11.92
N THR A 116 15.83 8.29 -11.90
CA THR A 116 14.40 8.02 -11.95
C THR A 116 13.70 8.78 -10.82
N PRO A 117 12.62 9.52 -11.10
CA PRO A 117 11.83 10.15 -10.05
C PRO A 117 11.32 9.11 -9.05
N SER A 118 11.68 9.28 -7.78
CA SER A 118 11.05 8.48 -6.71
C SER A 118 9.57 8.85 -6.57
N LEU A 119 8.74 7.82 -6.41
CA LEU A 119 7.28 7.88 -6.20
C LEU A 119 6.86 7.29 -4.85
N TYR A 120 7.82 6.89 -4.02
CA TYR A 120 7.57 6.20 -2.76
C TYR A 120 6.68 7.02 -1.81
N ALA A 121 6.93 8.32 -1.70
CA ALA A 121 6.17 9.19 -0.80
C ALA A 121 4.71 9.33 -1.25
N GLU A 122 4.47 9.44 -2.56
CA GLU A 122 3.13 9.54 -3.16
C GLU A 122 2.33 8.25 -2.99
N GLU A 123 2.98 7.10 -3.22
CA GLU A 123 2.38 5.78 -3.04
C GLU A 123 1.96 5.55 -1.59
N GLU A 124 2.86 5.84 -0.65
CA GLU A 124 2.58 5.70 0.77
C GLU A 124 1.47 6.66 1.22
N TRP A 125 1.45 7.89 0.69
CA TRP A 125 0.40 8.84 1.00
C TRP A 125 -0.99 8.36 0.55
N LEU A 126 -1.10 7.84 -0.67
CA LEU A 126 -2.35 7.27 -1.20
C LEU A 126 -2.80 6.06 -0.37
N ARG A 127 -1.86 5.17 -0.03
CA ARG A 127 -2.14 4.01 0.83
C ARG A 127 -2.71 4.45 2.17
N LEU A 128 -2.07 5.43 2.83
CA LEU A 128 -2.53 5.97 4.11
C LEU A 128 -3.83 6.77 4.00
N ALA A 129 -4.15 7.36 2.85
CA ALA A 129 -5.44 8.04 2.64
C ALA A 129 -6.60 7.04 2.70
N VAL A 130 -6.47 5.89 2.02
CA VAL A 130 -7.48 4.82 2.08
C VAL A 130 -7.70 4.33 3.51
N PHE A 131 -6.63 4.11 4.27
CA PHE A 131 -6.75 3.71 5.68
C PHE A 131 -7.45 4.77 6.53
N ARG A 132 -7.15 6.06 6.32
CA ARG A 132 -7.81 7.17 7.02
C ARG A 132 -9.31 7.21 6.72
N ASP A 133 -9.69 7.03 5.46
CA ASP A 133 -11.10 7.03 5.06
C ASP A 133 -11.86 5.83 5.64
N GLN A 134 -11.23 4.66 5.66
CA GLN A 134 -11.79 3.45 6.29
C GLN A 134 -11.95 3.62 7.81
N ASP A 135 -10.94 4.17 8.49
CA ASP A 135 -10.99 4.45 9.93
C ASP A 135 -12.06 5.49 10.27
N MET A 136 -12.16 6.58 9.51
CA MET A 136 -13.21 7.59 9.66
C MET A 136 -14.60 7.00 9.44
N LYS A 137 -14.76 6.14 8.42
CA LYS A 137 -16.01 5.42 8.18
C LYS A 137 -16.35 4.48 9.33
N ALA A 138 -15.40 3.67 9.79
CA ALA A 138 -15.60 2.75 10.91
C ALA A 138 -16.00 3.49 12.20
N LYS A 139 -15.38 4.64 12.49
CA LYS A 139 -15.75 5.51 13.62
C LYS A 139 -17.15 6.08 13.47
N SER A 140 -17.50 6.54 12.26
CA SER A 140 -18.84 7.04 11.95
C SER A 140 -19.90 5.93 12.10
N ASP A 141 -19.63 4.74 11.58
CA ASP A 141 -20.54 3.58 11.65
C ASP A 141 -20.71 3.11 13.11
N ALA A 142 -19.63 3.08 13.89
CA ALA A 142 -19.68 2.76 15.32
C ALA A 142 -20.48 3.80 16.13
N ALA A 143 -20.31 5.09 15.83
CA ALA A 143 -21.10 6.16 16.46
C ALA A 143 -22.60 6.02 16.10
N ALA A 144 -22.91 5.77 14.82
CA ALA A 144 -24.28 5.57 14.38
C ALA A 144 -24.92 4.32 15.01
N LEU A 145 -24.18 3.22 15.14
CA LEU A 145 -24.66 2.01 15.82
C LEU A 145 -24.93 2.27 17.29
N ARG A 146 -24.05 3.02 17.96
CA ARG A 146 -24.22 3.43 19.36
C ARG A 146 -25.49 4.25 19.55
N ASP A 147 -25.73 5.24 18.70
CA ASP A 147 -26.91 6.11 18.80
C ASP A 147 -28.21 5.30 18.58
N ARG A 148 -28.20 4.33 17.66
CA ARG A 148 -29.32 3.39 17.48
C ARG A 148 -29.52 2.46 18.68
N ALA A 149 -28.44 1.98 19.29
CA ALA A 149 -28.51 1.14 20.50
C ALA A 149 -29.12 1.91 21.67
N ILE A 150 -28.73 3.17 21.87
CA ILE A 150 -29.32 4.04 22.90
C ILE A 150 -30.83 4.17 22.67
N ALA A 151 -31.25 4.50 21.44
CA ALA A 151 -32.67 4.62 21.11
C ALA A 151 -33.45 3.31 21.35
N TRP A 152 -32.86 2.17 20.98
CA TRP A 152 -33.46 0.84 21.17
C TRP A 152 -33.64 0.50 22.66
N LEU A 153 -32.64 0.78 23.50
CA LEU A 153 -32.71 0.54 24.95
C LEU A 153 -33.76 1.45 25.62
N LEU A 154 -33.76 2.74 25.28
CA LEU A 154 -34.75 3.69 25.81
C LEU A 154 -36.19 3.28 25.46
N ALA A 155 -36.42 2.78 24.23
CA ALA A 155 -37.73 2.29 23.80
C ALA A 155 -38.22 1.07 24.60
N ARG A 156 -37.31 0.33 25.25
CA ARG A 156 -37.62 -0.84 26.09
C ARG A 156 -37.70 -0.51 27.59
N GLY A 157 -37.55 0.75 27.96
CA GLY A 157 -37.67 1.23 29.34
C GLY A 157 -36.37 1.17 30.15
N GLU A 158 -35.23 0.90 29.51
CA GLU A 158 -33.93 0.99 30.16
C GLU A 158 -33.57 2.46 30.45
N VAL A 159 -32.90 2.72 31.57
CA VAL A 159 -32.61 4.07 32.05
C VAL A 159 -31.14 4.44 31.82
N TYR A 160 -30.92 5.47 30.99
CA TYR A 160 -29.58 6.02 30.73
C TYR A 160 -28.92 6.52 32.02
N GLY A 161 -27.65 6.18 32.23
CA GLY A 161 -26.86 6.50 33.42
C GLY A 161 -27.04 5.55 34.60
N ARG A 162 -28.05 4.66 34.55
CA ARG A 162 -28.25 3.59 35.55
C ARG A 162 -28.02 2.21 34.94
N ASP A 163 -28.77 1.89 33.89
CA ASP A 163 -28.77 0.56 33.27
C ASP A 163 -27.73 0.47 32.15
N PHE A 164 -27.42 1.60 31.50
CA PHE A 164 -26.38 1.72 30.48
C PHE A 164 -25.84 3.16 30.35
N THR A 165 -24.68 3.33 29.69
CA THR A 165 -24.10 4.62 29.27
C THR A 165 -23.91 4.64 27.76
N ALA A 166 -23.47 5.77 27.18
CA ALA A 166 -23.17 5.83 25.75
C ALA A 166 -22.13 4.78 25.33
N GLU A 167 -21.09 4.56 26.15
CA GLU A 167 -20.01 3.61 25.87
C GLU A 167 -20.47 2.15 25.95
N THR A 168 -21.44 1.84 26.82
CA THR A 168 -21.94 0.47 27.03
C THR A 168 -23.24 0.16 26.30
N ALA A 169 -23.89 1.15 25.68
CA ALA A 169 -25.19 0.99 25.02
C ALA A 169 -25.21 -0.17 24.01
N ALA A 170 -24.22 -0.25 23.13
CA ALA A 170 -24.18 -1.28 22.10
C ALA A 170 -24.00 -2.69 22.68
N SER A 171 -23.19 -2.86 23.73
CA SER A 171 -22.97 -4.18 24.35
C SER A 171 -24.17 -4.62 25.20
N VAL A 172 -24.81 -3.69 25.93
CA VAL A 172 -26.03 -3.98 26.70
C VAL A 172 -27.17 -4.35 25.75
N ALA A 173 -27.35 -3.60 24.66
CA ALA A 173 -28.35 -3.93 23.64
C ALA A 173 -28.09 -5.30 23.01
N LEU A 174 -26.82 -5.61 22.67
CA LEU A 174 -26.45 -6.91 22.09
C LEU A 174 -26.75 -8.05 23.06
N ARG A 175 -26.46 -7.88 24.35
CA ARG A 175 -26.76 -8.88 25.37
C ARG A 175 -28.26 -9.17 25.46
N ILE A 176 -29.10 -8.13 25.58
CA ILE A 176 -30.55 -8.30 25.68
C ILE A 176 -31.12 -8.94 24.41
N ALA A 177 -30.74 -8.43 23.23
CA ALA A 177 -31.16 -9.01 21.94
C ALA A 177 -30.67 -10.45 21.77
N GLY A 178 -29.48 -10.77 22.25
CA GLY A 178 -28.91 -12.12 22.25
C GLY A 178 -29.66 -13.07 23.20
N GLU A 179 -30.01 -12.64 24.41
CA GLU A 179 -30.82 -13.42 25.37
C GLU A 179 -32.22 -13.75 24.79
N GLU A 180 -32.84 -12.79 24.11
CA GLU A 180 -34.07 -13.00 23.35
C GLU A 180 -33.87 -14.03 22.23
N LYS A 181 -32.75 -13.92 21.49
CA LYS A 181 -32.44 -14.84 20.40
C LYS A 181 -32.12 -16.26 20.88
N ILE A 182 -31.45 -16.40 22.02
CA ILE A 182 -31.21 -17.68 22.68
C ILE A 182 -32.54 -18.34 23.00
N SER A 183 -33.47 -17.59 23.60
CA SER A 183 -34.80 -18.10 23.95
C SER A 183 -35.60 -18.58 22.73
N GLU A 184 -35.44 -17.91 21.57
CA GLU A 184 -36.00 -18.39 20.30
C GLU A 184 -35.31 -19.66 19.79
N THR A 185 -33.99 -19.71 19.88
CA THR A 185 -33.17 -20.79 19.33
C THR A 185 -33.33 -22.08 20.14
N MET A 186 -33.45 -21.99 21.46
CA MET A 186 -33.69 -23.14 22.35
C MET A 186 -34.95 -23.92 21.97
N LYS A 187 -35.98 -23.27 21.41
CA LYS A 187 -37.20 -23.94 20.92
C LYS A 187 -36.96 -24.88 19.74
N ARG A 188 -35.78 -24.83 19.12
CA ARG A 188 -35.36 -25.64 17.96
C ARG A 188 -34.38 -26.74 18.34
N ALA A 189 -34.14 -26.95 19.64
CA ALA A 189 -33.27 -28.03 20.11
C ALA A 189 -33.71 -29.41 19.56
N PRO A 190 -32.77 -30.35 19.32
CA PRO A 190 -31.34 -30.25 19.64
C PRO A 190 -30.53 -29.40 18.64
N LEU A 191 -29.54 -28.70 19.16
CA LEU A 191 -28.73 -27.71 18.44
C LEU A 191 -27.34 -28.25 18.13
N SER A 192 -26.86 -28.00 16.91
CA SER A 192 -25.43 -28.11 16.61
C SER A 192 -24.65 -27.00 17.32
N PHE A 193 -23.43 -27.31 17.74
CA PHE A 193 -22.57 -26.37 18.45
C PHE A 193 -21.13 -26.42 17.92
N ASN A 194 -20.40 -25.32 18.09
CA ASN A 194 -18.99 -25.25 17.73
C ASN A 194 -18.16 -26.13 18.68
N GLY A 195 -17.22 -26.90 18.12
CA GLY A 195 -16.43 -27.86 18.88
C GLY A 195 -17.14 -29.20 19.15
N GLN A 196 -18.20 -29.53 18.40
CA GLN A 196 -18.89 -30.83 18.44
C GLN A 196 -18.02 -31.96 17.87
N ASN A 197 -17.14 -32.53 18.70
CA ASN A 197 -16.26 -33.65 18.37
C ASN A 197 -16.46 -34.84 19.35
N CYS A 198 -17.71 -35.23 19.57
CA CYS A 198 -18.06 -36.36 20.42
C CYS A 198 -17.68 -37.69 19.75
N GLU A 199 -17.09 -38.62 20.51
CA GLU A 199 -16.64 -39.94 20.00
C GLU A 199 -17.78 -40.97 19.81
N GLY A 200 -19.03 -40.52 19.75
CA GLY A 200 -20.23 -41.37 19.61
C GLY A 200 -21.46 -40.60 19.13
N PRO A 201 -22.63 -41.26 18.97
CA PRO A 201 -23.85 -40.59 18.53
C PRO A 201 -24.23 -39.51 19.55
N CYS A 202 -24.21 -38.26 19.11
CA CYS A 202 -24.54 -37.10 19.91
C CYS A 202 -25.40 -36.18 19.05
N ASP A 203 -26.70 -36.14 19.37
CA ASP A 203 -27.69 -35.41 18.57
C ASP A 203 -27.57 -33.89 18.69
N GLY A 204 -26.69 -33.40 19.58
CA GLY A 204 -26.37 -31.99 19.73
C GLY A 204 -26.50 -31.54 21.18
N TRP A 205 -27.01 -30.33 21.36
CA TRP A 205 -27.19 -29.67 22.65
C TRP A 205 -28.63 -29.21 22.83
N ASP A 206 -29.18 -29.36 24.03
CA ASP A 206 -30.54 -28.92 24.35
C ASP A 206 -30.68 -27.38 24.51
N GLY A 207 -29.55 -26.66 24.52
CA GLY A 207 -29.52 -25.21 24.68
C GLY A 207 -29.60 -24.74 26.14
N GLU A 208 -29.74 -25.64 27.11
CA GLU A 208 -29.90 -25.30 28.53
C GLU A 208 -28.87 -26.01 29.41
N SER A 209 -28.70 -27.32 29.19
CA SER A 209 -27.75 -28.11 29.94
C SER A 209 -26.34 -27.59 29.72
N ARG A 210 -25.48 -27.67 30.72
CA ARG A 210 -24.07 -27.26 30.56
C ARG A 210 -23.26 -28.27 29.73
N ARG A 211 -23.89 -29.20 29.01
CA ARG A 211 -23.25 -30.31 28.31
C ARG A 211 -23.97 -30.70 27.02
N CYS A 212 -23.28 -31.34 26.08
CA CYS A 212 -23.94 -31.99 24.94
C CYS A 212 -24.79 -33.20 25.39
N GLN A 213 -25.66 -33.69 24.50
CA GLN A 213 -26.56 -34.81 24.77
C GLN A 213 -25.84 -36.08 25.27
N CYS A 214 -24.64 -36.38 24.75
CA CYS A 214 -23.85 -37.52 25.22
C CYS A 214 -23.00 -37.23 26.48
N GLY A 215 -23.07 -36.01 27.02
CA GLY A 215 -22.36 -35.58 28.24
C GLY A 215 -20.87 -35.27 28.07
N ASN A 216 -20.28 -35.52 26.90
CA ASN A 216 -18.83 -35.42 26.68
C ASN A 216 -18.29 -33.98 26.77
N ARG A 217 -18.94 -33.02 26.09
CA ARG A 217 -18.52 -31.61 26.03
C ARG A 217 -19.31 -30.74 26.99
N ARG A 218 -18.67 -29.70 27.53
CA ARG A 218 -19.35 -28.59 28.21
C ARG A 218 -19.61 -27.49 27.20
N ILE A 219 -20.80 -26.90 27.25
CA ILE A 219 -21.26 -25.93 26.26
C ILE A 219 -21.84 -24.71 26.96
N SER A 220 -21.54 -23.53 26.44
CA SER A 220 -22.20 -22.27 26.79
C SER A 220 -22.67 -21.53 25.55
N TRP A 221 -23.65 -20.67 25.72
CA TRP A 221 -24.06 -19.72 24.69
C TRP A 221 -22.99 -18.65 24.50
N GLU A 222 -22.63 -18.39 23.25
CA GLU A 222 -21.87 -17.22 22.82
C GLU A 222 -22.77 -16.28 22.00
N ILE A 223 -22.57 -14.97 22.16
CA ILE A 223 -23.33 -13.93 21.47
C ILE A 223 -22.33 -13.09 20.66
N ALA A 224 -22.55 -12.98 19.35
CA ALA A 224 -21.72 -12.22 18.42
C ALA A 224 -22.57 -11.31 17.51
N GLY A 225 -21.90 -10.41 16.77
CA GLY A 225 -22.55 -9.50 15.83
C GLY A 225 -22.98 -8.18 16.48
N THR A 226 -24.08 -7.60 15.99
CA THR A 226 -24.68 -6.36 16.52
C THR A 226 -26.04 -6.64 17.13
N PHE A 227 -26.56 -5.74 17.96
CA PHE A 227 -27.89 -5.93 18.56
C PHE A 227 -29.03 -5.98 17.52
N GLU A 228 -28.82 -5.40 16.33
CA GLU A 228 -29.76 -5.45 15.20
C GLU A 228 -29.75 -6.83 14.50
N HIS A 229 -28.59 -7.48 14.49
CA HIS A 229 -28.35 -8.78 13.87
C HIS A 229 -27.53 -9.70 14.80
N PRO A 230 -28.09 -10.09 15.96
CA PRO A 230 -27.37 -10.91 16.91
C PRO A 230 -27.23 -12.33 16.36
N THR A 231 -26.03 -12.88 16.43
CA THR A 231 -25.76 -14.29 16.18
C THR A 231 -25.53 -14.98 17.51
N VAL A 232 -26.25 -16.07 17.75
CA VAL A 232 -26.09 -16.88 18.97
C VAL A 232 -25.78 -18.32 18.58
N TYR A 233 -24.83 -18.93 19.27
CA TYR A 233 -24.42 -20.31 19.02
C TYR A 233 -23.88 -20.94 20.30
N GLY A 234 -23.94 -22.27 20.38
CA GLY A 234 -23.26 -23.01 21.45
C GLY A 234 -21.78 -23.12 21.14
N GLU A 235 -20.92 -22.83 22.11
CA GLU A 235 -19.46 -22.99 22.03
C GLU A 235 -19.01 -24.00 23.09
N ALA A 236 -18.23 -25.00 22.68
CA ALA A 236 -17.65 -25.97 23.59
C ALA A 236 -16.37 -25.43 24.23
N TYR A 237 -16.21 -25.62 25.55
CA TYR A 237 -15.03 -25.21 26.32
C TYR A 237 -14.54 -26.30 27.29
#